data_AF-A0A7C3CL15-F1
#
_entry.id   AF-A0A7C3CL15-F1
#
_cell.length_a   1.000
_cell.length_b   1.000
_cell.length_c   1.000
_cell.angle_alpha   90.00
_cell.angle_beta   90.00
_cell.angle_gamma   90.00
#
_symmetry.space_group_name_H-M   'P 1'
#
loop_
_entity.id
_entity.type
_entity.pdbx_description
1 polymer ?
#
loop_
_entity_poly.entity_id
_entity_poly.type
_entity_poly.pdbx_seq_one_letter_code
_entity_poly.pdbx_strand_id
1 'polypeptide(L)'
;SGDLSQVAREKVLGKVRAGELRFLIATDVAARGIDIVDLSHVIQYDVPQHPETYIHRAGRTGRAGASGTAIMLVELLDQINLGRINKEYDIVMQNLAPPAEESTFEVIEQRARTIIRAKYRQLNANTKKMLDQYEEMVELLTMDEDGLRALSMLIDDFYQAEVHSGRKSNDRPKSIKPDSITNTVMADIAGELTEKMQTRDKLQFERMIRFEPLAESLAMSGLGFNALTMLVHEFHQSMIQPQSSGNGKKGGNNRRKPSSKRNNNGNRGRSRRGGRNDSNSNRRSSRGGRSSSSRSGRGKRSNNGNNRR
;
A
#
# COMPACT_ATOMS: atom_id res chain seq x y z
N SER A 1 13.67 -6.64 -10.80
CA SER A 1 14.92 -7.15 -11.40
C SER A 1 14.62 -8.26 -12.40
N GLY A 2 15.56 -8.53 -13.32
CA GLY A 2 15.55 -9.73 -14.16
C GLY A 2 15.65 -11.03 -13.37
N ASP A 3 16.12 -10.97 -12.12
CA ASP A 3 16.29 -12.12 -11.22
C ASP A 3 14.99 -12.66 -10.62
N LEU A 4 13.87 -11.96 -10.83
CA LEU A 4 12.56 -12.43 -10.38
C LEU A 4 12.09 -13.58 -11.29
N SER A 5 11.67 -14.69 -10.67
CA SER A 5 11.00 -15.76 -11.41
C SER A 5 9.74 -15.24 -12.11
N GLN A 6 9.37 -15.86 -13.23
CA GLN A 6 8.19 -15.46 -14.00
C GLN A 6 6.91 -15.44 -13.13
N VAL A 7 6.74 -16.44 -12.26
CA VAL A 7 5.62 -16.52 -11.31
C VAL A 7 5.63 -15.35 -10.33
N ALA A 8 6.80 -14.98 -9.79
CA ALA A 8 6.92 -13.84 -8.89
C ALA A 8 6.60 -12.51 -9.62
N ARG A 9 7.05 -12.38 -10.87
CA ARG A 9 6.76 -11.22 -11.73
C ARG A 9 5.26 -11.07 -11.97
N GLU A 10 4.57 -12.14 -12.39
CA GLU A 10 3.13 -12.12 -12.65
C GLU A 10 2.32 -11.78 -11.39
N LYS A 11 2.75 -12.26 -10.22
CA LYS A 11 2.12 -11.92 -8.94
C LYS A 11 2.25 -10.42 -8.62
N VAL A 12 3.44 -9.83 -8.79
CA VAL A 12 3.66 -8.40 -8.55
C VAL A 12 2.84 -7.57 -9.54
N LEU A 13 2.85 -7.92 -10.82
CA LEU A 13 2.04 -7.24 -11.84
C LEU A 13 0.54 -7.37 -11.57
N GLY A 14 0.09 -8.53 -11.07
CA GLY A 14 -1.29 -8.73 -10.62
C GLY A 14 -1.69 -7.74 -9.53
N LYS A 15 -0.82 -7.53 -8.52
CA LYS A 15 -1.07 -6.56 -7.46
C LYS A 15 -1.10 -5.11 -7.96
N VAL A 16 -0.23 -4.75 -8.91
CA VAL A 16 -0.24 -3.41 -9.51
C VAL A 16 -1.54 -3.18 -10.29
N ARG A 17 -1.97 -4.16 -11.12
CA ARG A 17 -3.25 -4.08 -11.85
C ARG A 17 -4.47 -4.05 -10.94
N ALA A 18 -4.43 -4.77 -9.82
CA ALA A 18 -5.47 -4.72 -8.80
C ALA A 18 -5.47 -3.42 -7.98
N GLY A 19 -4.48 -2.55 -8.19
CA GLY A 19 -4.30 -1.31 -7.45
C GLY A 19 -3.78 -1.52 -6.02
N GLU A 20 -3.43 -2.74 -5.61
CA GLU A 20 -2.85 -3.07 -4.30
C GLU A 20 -1.44 -2.49 -4.12
N LEU A 21 -0.71 -2.34 -5.23
CA LEU A 21 0.59 -1.68 -5.26
C LEU A 21 0.48 -0.42 -6.12
N ARG A 22 0.80 0.73 -5.53
CA ARG A 22 0.76 2.02 -6.21
C ARG A 22 2.02 2.34 -7.01
N PHE A 23 3.15 1.75 -6.61
CA PHE A 23 4.45 2.00 -7.21
C PHE A 23 5.06 0.68 -7.70
N LEU A 24 5.68 0.74 -8.88
CA LEU A 24 6.44 -0.36 -9.47
C LEU A 24 7.80 0.18 -9.90
N ILE A 25 8.87 -0.36 -9.32
CA ILE A 25 10.25 -0.04 -9.72
C ILE A 25 10.75 -1.19 -10.59
N ALA A 26 11.23 -0.87 -11.79
CA ALA A 26 11.70 -1.86 -12.76
C ALA A 26 12.93 -1.36 -13.53
N THR A 27 13.80 -2.30 -13.89
CA THR A 27 14.87 -2.07 -14.88
C THR A 27 14.33 -2.27 -16.30
N ASP A 28 15.02 -1.79 -17.33
CA ASP A 28 14.59 -1.95 -18.72
C ASP A 28 14.34 -3.41 -19.11
N VAL A 29 15.21 -4.31 -18.66
CA VAL A 29 15.07 -5.76 -18.88
C VAL A 29 13.81 -6.30 -18.22
N ALA A 30 13.50 -5.85 -17.01
CA ALA A 30 12.30 -6.26 -16.30
C ALA A 30 11.03 -5.63 -16.89
N ALA A 31 11.12 -4.45 -17.49
CA ALA A 31 10.02 -3.67 -18.02
C ALA A 31 9.51 -4.13 -19.40
N ARG A 32 10.31 -4.92 -20.13
CA ARG A 32 9.88 -5.50 -21.41
C ARG A 32 8.67 -6.43 -21.22
N GLY A 33 7.66 -6.25 -22.07
CA GLY A 33 6.41 -7.02 -22.00
C GLY A 33 5.52 -6.67 -20.82
N ILE A 34 5.85 -5.63 -20.02
CA ILE A 34 4.90 -5.10 -19.04
C ILE A 34 3.81 -4.34 -19.79
N ASP A 35 2.64 -4.97 -19.86
CA ASP A 35 1.38 -4.36 -20.25
C ASP A 35 0.56 -4.07 -18.99
N ILE A 36 0.74 -2.85 -18.46
CA ILE A 36 -0.11 -2.30 -17.41
C ILE A 36 -0.89 -1.18 -18.08
N VAL A 37 -2.19 -1.39 -18.23
CA VAL A 37 -3.14 -0.36 -18.63
C VAL A 37 -3.23 0.63 -17.45
N ASP A 38 -3.34 1.93 -17.72
CA ASP A 38 -3.58 3.00 -16.73
C ASP A 38 -2.41 3.50 -15.86
N LEU A 39 -1.16 3.46 -16.34
CA LEU A 39 -0.10 4.22 -15.68
C LEU A 39 -0.29 5.72 -15.95
N SER A 40 -0.53 6.50 -14.90
CA SER A 40 -0.62 7.97 -15.01
C SER A 40 0.75 8.63 -15.10
N HIS A 41 1.75 8.07 -14.43
CA HIS A 41 3.09 8.64 -14.32
C HIS A 41 4.15 7.59 -14.63
N VAL A 42 5.19 8.01 -15.34
CA VAL A 42 6.46 7.29 -15.47
C VAL A 42 7.55 8.19 -14.93
N ILE A 43 8.30 7.71 -13.95
CA ILE A 43 9.47 8.42 -13.41
C ILE A 43 10.70 7.65 -13.87
N GLN A 44 11.51 8.27 -14.72
CA GLN A 44 12.79 7.76 -15.16
C GLN A 44 13.84 8.23 -14.16
N TYR A 45 14.30 7.30 -13.32
CA TYR A 45 15.28 7.58 -12.28
C TYR A 45 16.64 7.99 -12.86
N ASP A 46 17.06 7.33 -13.94
CA ASP A 46 18.30 7.64 -14.66
C ASP A 46 17.99 8.06 -16.11
N VAL A 47 18.77 9.02 -16.63
CA VAL A 47 18.71 9.41 -18.05
C VAL A 47 19.23 8.28 -18.93
N PRO A 48 18.45 7.81 -19.93
CA PRO A 48 18.87 6.72 -20.78
C PRO A 48 20.04 7.12 -21.69
N GLN A 49 21.00 6.21 -21.86
CA GLN A 49 22.16 6.40 -22.74
C GLN A 49 21.79 6.45 -24.23
N HIS A 50 20.69 5.78 -24.60
CA HIS A 50 20.18 5.74 -25.97
C HIS A 50 18.80 6.41 -26.04
N PRO A 51 18.55 7.33 -26.99
CA PRO A 51 17.27 8.02 -27.10
C PRO A 51 16.07 7.08 -27.25
N GLU A 52 16.19 5.99 -27.99
CA GLU A 52 15.09 5.01 -28.16
C GLU A 52 14.57 4.47 -26.82
N THR A 53 15.45 4.29 -25.84
CA THR A 53 15.08 3.82 -24.50
C THR A 53 14.17 4.83 -23.79
N TYR A 54 14.37 6.14 -24.00
CA TYR A 54 13.47 7.17 -23.45
C TYR A 54 12.04 6.96 -23.95
N ILE A 55 11.86 6.77 -25.26
CA ILE A 55 10.53 6.56 -25.87
C ILE A 55 9.88 5.27 -25.35
N HIS A 56 10.65 4.19 -25.22
CA HIS A 56 10.13 2.93 -24.67
C HIS A 56 9.68 3.00 -23.21
N ARG A 57 10.36 3.82 -22.41
CA ARG A 57 10.01 4.10 -21.00
C ARG A 57 8.82 5.05 -20.92
N ALA A 58 8.85 6.19 -21.61
CA ALA A 58 7.77 7.17 -21.62
C ALA A 58 6.46 6.59 -22.18
N GLY A 59 6.53 5.71 -23.20
CA GLY A 59 5.39 5.00 -23.78
C GLY A 59 4.70 3.98 -22.85
N ARG A 60 5.09 3.91 -21.57
CA ARG A 60 4.36 3.16 -20.54
C ARG A 60 3.17 3.95 -19.98
N THR A 61 3.19 5.28 -20.07
CA THR A 61 2.04 6.15 -19.74
C THR A 61 1.32 6.61 -21.02
N GLY A 62 0.19 7.31 -20.89
CA GLY A 62 -0.53 7.93 -22.01
C GLY A 62 -1.13 6.95 -23.03
N ARG A 63 -1.45 5.73 -22.61
CA ARG A 63 -2.00 4.67 -23.48
C ARG A 63 -3.49 4.87 -23.75
N ALA A 64 -3.97 4.32 -24.86
CA ALA A 64 -5.38 4.35 -25.25
C ALA A 64 -6.02 5.75 -25.27
N GLY A 65 -5.22 6.79 -25.57
CA GLY A 65 -5.67 8.18 -25.63
C GLY A 65 -5.80 8.88 -24.27
N ALA A 66 -5.43 8.22 -23.17
CA ALA A 66 -5.35 8.86 -21.86
C ALA A 66 -4.18 9.86 -21.79
N SER A 67 -4.28 10.86 -20.91
CA SER A 67 -3.14 11.71 -20.57
C SER A 67 -2.12 10.95 -19.73
N GLY A 68 -0.86 11.37 -19.82
CA GLY A 68 0.24 10.72 -19.11
C GLY A 68 1.41 11.68 -18.88
N THR A 69 2.05 11.56 -17.73
CA THR A 69 3.21 12.40 -17.36
C THR A 69 4.47 11.55 -17.31
N ALA A 70 5.49 11.93 -18.08
CA ALA A 70 6.82 11.37 -17.97
C ALA A 70 7.75 12.38 -17.29
N ILE A 71 8.34 11.98 -16.16
CA ILE A 71 9.30 12.78 -15.40
C ILE A 71 10.65 12.08 -15.50
N MET A 72 11.72 12.84 -15.66
CA MET A 72 13.08 12.32 -15.68
C MET A 72 13.91 13.09 -14.67
N LEU A 73 14.64 12.35 -13.82
CA LEU A 73 15.65 12.94 -12.95
C LEU A 73 16.94 13.08 -13.76
N VAL A 74 17.54 14.26 -13.73
CA VAL A 74 18.68 14.61 -14.59
C VAL A 74 19.78 15.19 -13.72
N GLU A 75 20.93 14.53 -13.68
CA GLU A 75 22.13 15.08 -13.05
C GLU A 75 22.92 15.96 -14.03
N LEU A 76 23.92 16.68 -13.52
CA LEU A 76 24.77 17.55 -14.34
C LEU A 76 25.48 16.77 -15.46
N LEU A 77 25.91 15.54 -15.19
CA LEU A 77 26.61 14.70 -16.16
C LEU A 77 25.68 14.16 -17.26
N ASP A 78 24.37 14.16 -17.05
CA ASP A 78 23.39 13.63 -17.99
C ASP A 78 22.98 14.62 -19.08
N GLN A 79 23.41 15.89 -18.98
CA GLN A 79 23.00 16.97 -19.89
C GLN A 79 23.28 16.67 -21.37
N ILE A 80 24.38 15.95 -21.65
CA ILE A 80 24.74 15.53 -23.00
C ILE A 80 23.71 14.52 -23.53
N ASN A 81 23.33 13.54 -22.72
CA ASN A 81 22.36 12.52 -23.11
C ASN A 81 20.96 13.11 -23.24
N LEU A 82 20.56 14.01 -22.34
CA LEU A 82 19.33 14.78 -22.44
C LEU A 82 19.27 15.57 -23.76
N GLY A 83 20.36 16.28 -24.11
CA GLY A 83 20.45 17.04 -25.35
C GLY A 83 20.29 16.19 -26.61
N ARG A 84 20.84 14.96 -26.60
CA ARG A 84 20.65 13.99 -27.70
C ARG A 84 19.19 13.56 -27.83
N ILE A 85 18.53 13.25 -26.72
CA ILE A 85 17.11 12.87 -26.71
C ILE A 85 16.23 13.99 -27.27
N ASN A 86 16.40 15.22 -26.78
CA ASN A 86 15.62 16.38 -27.23
C ASN A 86 15.80 16.63 -28.72
N LYS A 87 17.04 16.54 -29.22
CA LYS A 87 17.35 16.76 -30.63
C LYS A 87 16.80 15.67 -31.55
N GLU A 88 16.88 14.40 -31.12
CA GLU A 88 16.48 13.27 -31.96
C GLU A 88 14.96 13.19 -32.15
N TYR A 89 14.18 13.53 -31.11
CA TYR A 89 12.72 13.44 -31.14
C TYR A 89 12.00 14.79 -31.17
N ASP A 90 12.74 15.90 -31.29
CA ASP A 90 12.21 17.26 -31.27
C ASP A 90 11.32 17.53 -30.04
N ILE A 91 11.80 17.07 -28.86
CA ILE A 91 11.09 17.20 -27.58
C ILE A 91 11.63 18.40 -26.82
N VAL A 92 10.74 19.30 -26.41
CA VAL A 92 11.04 20.35 -25.46
C VAL A 92 10.63 19.89 -24.06
N MET A 93 11.58 19.40 -23.28
CA MET A 93 11.32 19.00 -21.89
C MET A 93 11.24 20.23 -20.99
N GLN A 94 10.21 20.27 -20.16
CA GLN A 94 10.07 21.30 -19.13
C GLN A 94 11.03 21.02 -17.98
N ASN A 95 11.94 21.94 -17.70
CA ASN A 95 12.79 21.86 -16.52
C ASN A 95 11.97 22.26 -15.27
N LEU A 96 11.88 21.34 -14.31
CA LEU A 96 11.20 21.55 -13.04
C LEU A 96 12.23 21.44 -11.93
N ALA A 97 12.28 22.45 -11.06
CA ALA A 97 13.02 22.32 -9.82
C ALA A 97 12.40 21.21 -8.96
N PRO A 98 13.21 20.44 -8.21
CA PRO A 98 12.66 19.53 -7.21
C PRO A 98 11.78 20.34 -6.24
N PRO A 99 10.68 19.76 -5.75
CA PRO A 99 9.81 20.46 -4.82
C PRO A 99 10.61 20.80 -3.56
N ALA A 100 10.48 22.04 -3.07
CA ALA A 100 11.13 22.45 -1.84
C ALA A 100 10.58 21.61 -0.68
N GLU A 101 11.42 21.29 0.32
CA GLU A 101 11.00 20.45 1.45
C GLU A 101 9.78 21.03 2.17
N GLU A 102 9.78 22.34 2.41
CA GLU A 102 8.67 23.07 3.06
C GLU A 102 7.36 22.90 2.27
N SER A 103 7.36 23.20 0.96
CA SER A 103 6.17 23.01 0.12
C SER A 103 5.71 21.55 0.00
N THR A 104 6.64 20.60 0.03
CA THR A 104 6.30 19.17 0.03
C THR A 104 5.62 18.80 1.35
N PHE A 105 6.16 19.30 2.46
CA PHE A 105 5.63 19.06 3.77
C PHE A 105 4.22 19.65 3.93
N GLU A 106 4.01 20.91 3.53
CA GLU A 106 2.68 21.53 3.53
C GLU A 106 1.65 20.69 2.78
N VAL A 107 2.00 20.19 1.59
CA VAL A 107 1.10 19.34 0.79
C VAL A 107 0.80 18.02 1.51
N ILE A 108 1.80 17.39 2.12
CA ILE A 108 1.62 16.15 2.89
C ILE A 108 0.75 16.41 4.12
N GLU A 109 1.02 17.49 4.84
CA GLU A 109 0.28 17.92 6.01
C GLU A 109 -1.20 18.15 5.69
N GLN A 110 -1.48 18.96 4.66
CA GLN A 110 -2.85 19.27 4.24
C GLN A 110 -3.60 18.00 3.81
N ARG A 111 -2.92 17.07 3.13
CA ARG A 111 -3.49 15.77 2.77
C ARG A 111 -3.77 14.92 4.00
N ALA A 112 -2.80 14.75 4.90
CA ALA A 112 -2.96 13.97 6.12
C ALA A 112 -4.12 14.51 6.97
N ARG A 113 -4.15 15.83 7.20
CA ARG A 113 -5.26 16.53 7.88
C ARG A 113 -6.61 16.23 7.24
N THR A 114 -6.68 16.28 5.91
CA THR A 114 -7.93 16.03 5.17
C THR A 114 -8.39 14.59 5.34
N ILE A 115 -7.49 13.62 5.20
CA ILE A 115 -7.81 12.19 5.31
C ILE A 115 -8.23 11.84 6.75
N ILE A 116 -7.45 12.28 7.75
CA ILE A 116 -7.72 12.05 9.17
C ILE A 116 -9.10 12.62 9.56
N ARG A 117 -9.38 13.87 9.20
CA ARG A 117 -10.69 14.50 9.48
C ARG A 117 -11.82 13.81 8.74
N ALA A 118 -11.61 13.39 7.49
CA ALA A 118 -12.62 12.65 6.73
C ALA A 118 -12.95 11.31 7.38
N LYS A 119 -11.93 10.57 7.87
CA LYS A 119 -12.10 9.32 8.59
C LYS A 119 -12.92 9.50 9.86
N TYR A 120 -12.56 10.48 10.69
CA TYR A 120 -13.32 10.79 11.91
C TYR A 120 -14.79 11.15 11.61
N ARG A 121 -15.05 11.92 10.54
CA ARG A 121 -16.42 12.28 10.13
C ARG A 121 -17.27 11.07 9.76
N GLN A 122 -16.67 10.01 9.23
CA GLN A 122 -17.36 8.77 8.84
C GLN A 122 -17.73 7.87 10.04
N LEU A 123 -17.19 8.14 11.23
CA LEU A 123 -17.53 7.36 12.43
C LEU A 123 -18.99 7.59 12.85
N ASN A 124 -19.63 6.51 13.29
CA ASN A 124 -20.98 6.57 13.85
C ASN A 124 -20.98 7.20 15.26
N ALA A 125 -22.17 7.58 15.74
CA ALA A 125 -22.32 8.25 17.03
C ALA A 125 -21.85 7.39 18.23
N ASN A 126 -22.03 6.07 18.17
CA ASN A 126 -21.61 5.17 19.24
C ASN A 126 -20.09 5.12 19.33
N THR A 127 -19.40 4.97 18.21
CA THR A 127 -17.93 5.00 18.17
C THR A 127 -17.40 6.32 18.66
N LYS A 128 -17.98 7.45 18.25
CA LYS A 128 -17.57 8.77 18.75
C LYS A 128 -17.69 8.89 20.27
N LYS A 129 -18.79 8.41 20.86
CA LYS A 129 -18.95 8.36 22.33
C LYS A 129 -17.89 7.49 23.03
N MET A 130 -17.35 6.48 22.36
CA MET A 130 -16.24 5.69 22.94
C MET A 130 -14.92 6.46 22.90
N LEU A 131 -14.76 7.38 21.94
CA LEU A 131 -13.55 8.20 21.83
C LEU A 131 -13.45 9.23 22.96
N ASP A 132 -14.58 9.64 23.55
CA ASP A 132 -14.63 10.55 24.71
C ASP A 132 -13.77 10.03 25.88
N GLN A 133 -13.61 8.70 25.99
CA GLN A 133 -12.79 8.09 27.04
C GLN A 133 -11.28 8.33 26.85
N TYR A 134 -10.83 8.69 25.64
CA TYR A 134 -9.43 8.93 25.30
C TYR A 134 -9.05 10.42 25.34
N GLU A 135 -9.98 11.34 25.65
CA GLU A 135 -9.71 12.78 25.67
C GLU A 135 -8.59 13.14 26.64
N GLU A 136 -8.68 12.67 27.89
CA GLU A 136 -7.64 12.86 28.91
C GLU A 136 -6.27 12.34 28.42
N MET A 137 -6.25 11.27 27.63
CA MET A 137 -5.01 10.70 27.11
C MET A 137 -4.34 11.63 26.13
N VAL A 138 -5.13 12.13 25.18
CA VAL A 138 -4.62 13.03 24.15
C VAL A 138 -4.17 14.33 24.81
N GLU A 139 -4.92 14.85 25.80
CA GLU A 139 -4.47 16.01 26.57
C GLU A 139 -3.10 15.76 27.19
N LEU A 140 -2.93 14.68 27.96
CA LEU A 140 -1.65 14.34 28.59
C LEU A 140 -0.52 14.21 27.55
N LEU A 141 -0.76 13.49 26.45
CA LEU A 141 0.23 13.33 25.38
C LEU A 141 0.59 14.66 24.71
N THR A 142 -0.31 15.64 24.66
CA THR A 142 0.02 16.96 24.07
C THR A 142 0.82 17.87 25.00
N MET A 143 0.92 17.54 26.29
CA MET A 143 1.59 18.38 27.28
C MET A 143 3.11 18.22 27.29
N ASP A 144 3.64 17.09 26.81
CA ASP A 144 5.07 16.82 26.76
C ASP A 144 5.56 16.47 25.35
N GLU A 145 6.85 16.66 25.12
CA GLU A 145 7.50 16.53 23.81
C GLU A 145 7.45 15.08 23.28
N ASP A 146 7.60 14.08 24.15
CA ASP A 146 7.59 12.67 23.75
C ASP A 146 6.17 12.19 23.46
N GLY A 147 5.18 12.66 24.22
CA GLY A 147 3.76 12.45 23.93
C GLY A 147 3.35 13.06 22.59
N LEU A 148 3.81 14.27 22.28
CA LEU A 148 3.52 14.92 21.00
C LEU A 148 4.16 14.18 19.82
N ARG A 149 5.38 13.68 20.00
CA ARG A 149 6.04 12.78 19.03
C ARG A 149 5.29 11.47 18.87
N ALA A 150 4.75 10.90 19.93
CA ALA A 150 3.90 9.72 19.85
C ALA A 150 2.61 9.99 19.05
N LEU A 151 1.99 11.16 19.18
CA LEU A 151 0.86 11.54 18.33
C LEU A 151 1.29 11.70 16.87
N SER A 152 2.44 12.31 16.63
CA SER A 152 3.06 12.44 15.29
C SER A 152 3.34 11.08 14.66
N MET A 153 3.77 10.12 15.47
CA MET A 153 3.96 8.71 15.11
C MET A 153 2.66 8.09 14.59
N LEU A 154 1.56 8.29 15.32
CA LEU A 154 0.25 7.76 14.94
C LEU A 154 -0.28 8.41 13.66
N ILE A 155 -0.06 9.72 13.48
CA ILE A 155 -0.38 10.44 12.25
C ILE A 155 0.40 9.87 11.06
N ASP A 156 1.73 9.67 11.20
CA ASP A 156 2.55 9.06 10.16
C ASP A 156 2.05 7.66 9.81
N ASP A 157 1.87 6.79 10.81
CA ASP A 157 1.42 5.41 10.61
C ASP A 157 0.06 5.36 9.89
N PHE A 158 -0.88 6.20 10.33
CA PHE A 158 -2.18 6.33 9.69
C PHE A 158 -2.06 6.83 8.24
N TYR A 159 -1.29 7.89 8.00
CA TYR A 159 -1.08 8.44 6.67
C TYR A 159 -0.41 7.42 5.74
N GLN A 160 0.60 6.69 6.20
CA GLN A 160 1.24 5.63 5.43
C GLN A 160 0.24 4.52 5.09
N ALA A 161 -0.57 4.09 6.07
CA ALA A 161 -1.57 3.06 5.85
C ALA A 161 -2.62 3.48 4.81
N GLU A 162 -3.15 4.70 4.89
CA GLU A 162 -4.18 5.20 3.96
C GLU A 162 -3.61 5.51 2.56
N VAL A 163 -2.36 6.00 2.48
CA VAL A 163 -1.73 6.29 1.18
C VAL A 163 -1.20 5.03 0.51
N HIS A 164 -0.69 4.05 1.25
CA HIS A 164 -0.04 2.86 0.67
C HIS A 164 -0.91 1.60 0.67
N SER A 165 -2.03 1.56 1.42
CA SER A 165 -3.04 0.53 1.20
C SER A 165 -3.69 0.78 -0.16
N GLY A 166 -3.23 0.05 -1.18
CA GLY A 166 -3.84 0.12 -2.49
C GLY A 166 -5.33 -0.20 -2.38
N ARG A 167 -6.21 0.71 -2.85
CA ARG A 167 -7.69 0.74 -2.66
C ARG A 167 -8.28 -0.58 -2.15
N LYS A 168 -8.10 -0.90 -0.87
CA LYS A 168 -8.74 -2.04 -0.24
C LYS A 168 -10.03 -1.53 0.38
N SER A 169 -11.05 -2.35 0.20
CA SER A 169 -12.44 -2.13 0.59
C SER A 169 -12.56 -1.48 1.96
N ASN A 170 -13.58 -0.62 2.09
CA ASN A 170 -14.16 -0.11 3.34
C ASN A 170 -14.42 -1.25 4.35
N ASP A 171 -13.37 -1.78 4.99
CA ASP A 171 -13.54 -2.66 6.13
C ASP A 171 -14.04 -1.79 7.26
N ARG A 172 -15.31 -2.02 7.60
CA ARG A 172 -15.97 -1.37 8.72
C ARG A 172 -15.14 -1.69 9.97
N PRO A 173 -14.86 -0.71 10.84
CA PRO A 173 -14.24 -1.00 12.11
C PRO A 173 -15.08 -2.05 12.83
N LYS A 174 -14.45 -3.17 13.21
CA LYS A 174 -15.10 -4.21 14.01
C LYS A 174 -15.48 -3.58 15.34
N SER A 175 -16.77 -3.58 15.67
CA SER A 175 -17.24 -3.04 16.94
C SER A 175 -16.73 -3.92 18.09
N ILE A 176 -15.93 -3.33 18.96
CA ILE A 176 -15.52 -3.94 20.22
C ILE A 176 -16.26 -3.19 21.33
N LYS A 177 -16.65 -3.92 22.38
CA LYS A 177 -17.41 -3.37 23.48
C LYS A 177 -16.55 -2.36 24.26
N PRO A 178 -17.16 -1.33 24.85
CA PRO A 178 -16.45 -0.38 25.69
C PRO A 178 -15.96 -1.07 26.95
N ASP A 179 -14.64 -1.19 27.09
CA ASP A 179 -14.01 -1.29 28.38
C ASP A 179 -13.58 0.12 28.79
N SER A 180 -13.87 0.52 30.03
CA SER A 180 -13.48 1.83 30.55
C SER A 180 -11.95 1.95 30.52
N ILE A 181 -11.48 3.07 30.02
CA ILE A 181 -10.05 3.42 30.06
C ILE A 181 -9.75 3.87 31.48
N THR A 182 -8.87 3.14 32.15
CA THR A 182 -8.39 3.44 33.51
C THR A 182 -6.98 4.00 33.44
N ASN A 183 -6.51 4.65 34.50
CA ASN A 183 -5.13 5.18 34.56
C ASN A 183 -4.05 4.12 34.26
N THR A 184 -4.30 2.86 34.64
CA THR A 184 -3.40 1.75 34.32
C THR A 184 -3.36 1.49 32.81
N VAL A 185 -4.51 1.42 32.15
CA VAL A 185 -4.60 1.24 30.69
C VAL A 185 -3.92 2.41 29.97
N MET A 186 -4.07 3.63 30.47
CA MET A 186 -3.43 4.83 29.91
C MET A 186 -1.91 4.74 29.98
N ALA A 187 -1.38 4.33 31.13
CA ALA A 187 0.05 4.12 31.32
C ALA A 187 0.59 3.01 30.41
N ASP A 188 -0.16 1.92 30.23
CA ASP A 188 0.19 0.83 29.33
C ASP A 188 0.25 1.32 27.87
N ILE A 189 -0.75 2.09 27.42
CA ILE A 189 -0.77 2.65 26.06
C ILE A 189 0.41 3.62 25.85
N ALA A 190 0.69 4.50 26.81
CA ALA A 190 1.81 5.44 26.73
C ALA A 190 3.17 4.72 26.69
N GLY A 191 3.32 3.64 27.47
CA GLY A 191 4.52 2.78 27.44
C GLY A 191 4.73 2.15 26.08
N GLU A 192 3.68 1.56 25.49
CA GLU A 192 3.75 0.93 24.16
C GLU A 192 4.01 1.96 23.04
N LEU A 193 3.42 3.16 23.13
CA LEU A 193 3.73 4.26 22.22
C LEU A 193 5.23 4.59 22.25
N THR A 194 5.80 4.68 23.45
CA THR A 194 7.21 4.98 23.67
C THR A 194 8.12 3.88 23.11
N GLU A 195 7.81 2.60 23.38
CA GLU A 195 8.57 1.47 22.83
C GLU A 195 8.54 1.45 21.30
N LYS A 196 7.36 1.66 20.71
CA LYS A 196 7.20 1.70 19.25
C LYS A 196 7.95 2.87 18.62
N MET A 197 8.01 4.01 19.30
CA MET A 197 8.78 5.17 18.85
C MET A 197 10.29 4.88 18.89
N GLN A 198 10.79 4.26 19.95
CA GLN A 198 12.21 3.94 20.12
C GLN A 198 12.73 2.87 19.15
N THR A 199 11.85 2.00 18.66
CA THR A 199 12.20 0.93 17.70
C THR A 199 12.15 1.37 16.24
N ARG A 200 11.83 2.64 15.95
CA ARG A 200 11.81 3.19 14.60
C ARG A 200 13.20 3.25 13.98
N ASP A 201 13.29 2.94 12.69
CA ASP A 201 14.49 3.22 11.93
C ASP A 201 14.67 4.74 11.69
N LYS A 202 15.87 5.14 11.25
CA LYS A 202 16.21 6.54 11.00
C LYS A 202 15.21 7.23 10.05
N LEU A 203 14.78 6.56 8.98
CA LEU A 203 13.87 7.16 8.01
C LEU A 203 12.46 7.32 8.57
N GLN A 204 11.99 6.33 9.33
CA GLN A 204 10.70 6.37 10.03
C GLN A 204 10.67 7.47 11.09
N PHE A 205 11.78 7.68 11.80
CA PHE A 205 11.92 8.73 12.81
C PHE A 205 11.93 10.13 12.18
N GLU A 206 12.75 10.35 11.14
CA GLU A 206 12.78 11.62 10.40
C GLU A 206 11.41 11.96 9.79
N ARG A 207 10.71 10.96 9.26
CA ARG A 207 9.37 11.15 8.70
C ARG A 207 8.32 11.44 9.79
N MET A 208 8.45 10.82 10.95
CA MET A 208 7.59 11.07 12.11
C MET A 208 7.68 12.51 12.58
N ILE A 209 8.91 13.01 12.81
CA ILE A 209 9.14 14.37 13.32
C ILE A 209 8.50 15.41 12.40
N ARG A 210 8.53 15.17 11.09
CA ARG A 210 7.87 16.07 10.14
C ARG A 210 6.39 16.27 10.50
N PHE A 211 5.67 15.29 11.03
CA PHE A 211 4.26 15.45 11.40
C PHE A 211 3.99 16.20 12.71
N GLU A 212 5.00 16.62 13.46
CA GLU A 212 4.85 17.31 14.74
C GLU A 212 4.03 18.61 14.66
N PRO A 213 4.25 19.52 13.68
CA PRO A 213 3.41 20.70 13.51
C PRO A 213 1.93 20.35 13.23
N LEU A 214 1.68 19.21 12.56
CA LEU A 214 0.31 18.75 12.34
C LEU A 214 -0.33 18.26 13.64
N ALA A 215 0.41 17.51 14.46
CA ALA A 215 -0.08 17.03 15.75
C ALA A 215 -0.49 18.20 16.64
N GLU A 216 0.37 19.21 16.78
CA GLU A 216 0.07 20.46 17.51
C GLU A 216 -1.18 21.14 16.96
N SER A 217 -1.21 21.35 15.64
CA SER A 217 -2.33 22.04 15.00
C SER A 217 -3.66 21.26 15.13
N LEU A 218 -3.61 19.93 15.14
CA LEU A 218 -4.80 19.10 15.36
C LEU A 218 -5.26 19.21 16.82
N ALA A 219 -4.34 19.12 17.79
CA ALA A 219 -4.63 19.24 19.21
C ALA A 219 -5.33 20.57 19.56
N MET A 220 -4.94 21.66 18.89
CA MET A 220 -5.54 22.99 19.09
C MET A 220 -6.92 23.20 18.42
N SER A 221 -7.47 22.20 17.72
CA SER A 221 -8.76 22.33 17.03
C SER A 221 -9.73 21.25 17.47
N GLY A 222 -10.96 21.57 17.86
CA GLY A 222 -11.91 20.57 18.38
C GLY A 222 -12.12 19.36 17.45
N LEU A 223 -12.28 19.59 16.14
CA LEU A 223 -12.37 18.48 15.16
C LEU A 223 -11.05 17.70 15.01
N GLY A 224 -9.91 18.38 15.12
CA GLY A 224 -8.59 17.74 15.02
C GLY A 224 -8.27 16.91 16.26
N PHE A 225 -8.55 17.46 17.44
CA PHE A 225 -8.40 16.80 18.73
C PHE A 225 -9.20 15.49 18.77
N ASN A 226 -10.45 15.52 18.34
CA ASN A 226 -11.26 14.31 18.26
C ASN A 226 -10.75 13.30 17.22
N ALA A 227 -10.00 13.76 16.22
CA ALA A 227 -9.36 12.85 15.28
C ALA A 227 -8.08 12.24 15.88
N LEU A 228 -7.37 12.93 16.77
CA LEU A 228 -6.28 12.36 17.55
C LEU A 228 -6.79 11.29 18.53
N THR A 229 -7.93 11.51 19.20
CA THR A 229 -8.54 10.49 20.07
C THR A 229 -8.91 9.23 19.29
N MET A 230 -9.39 9.38 18.04
CA MET A 230 -9.59 8.25 17.13
C MET A 230 -8.30 7.47 16.86
N LEU A 231 -7.19 8.15 16.59
CA LEU A 231 -5.90 7.49 16.32
C LEU A 231 -5.36 6.74 17.54
N VAL A 232 -5.44 7.35 18.72
CA VAL A 232 -5.04 6.70 19.98
C VAL A 232 -5.93 5.48 20.28
N HIS A 233 -7.24 5.60 20.08
CA HIS A 233 -8.16 4.47 20.18
C HIS A 233 -7.81 3.35 19.20
N GLU A 234 -7.58 3.64 17.92
CA GLU A 234 -7.19 2.64 16.93
C GLU A 234 -5.88 1.94 17.29
N PHE A 235 -4.92 2.70 17.83
CA PHE A 235 -3.67 2.15 18.34
C PHE A 235 -3.90 1.18 19.52
N HIS A 236 -4.68 1.59 20.52
CA HIS A 236 -5.02 0.73 21.65
C HIS A 236 -5.74 -0.56 21.20
N GLN A 237 -6.70 -0.47 20.28
CA GLN A 237 -7.36 -1.66 19.72
C GLN A 237 -6.38 -2.62 19.04
N SER A 238 -5.33 -2.10 18.41
CA SER A 238 -4.29 -2.93 17.78
C SER A 238 -3.44 -3.71 18.78
N MET A 239 -3.32 -3.23 20.03
CA MET A 239 -2.65 -3.96 21.11
C MET A 239 -3.48 -5.15 21.59
N ILE A 240 -4.79 -4.94 21.77
CA ILE A 240 -5.71 -5.96 22.28
C ILE A 240 -5.94 -7.06 21.23
N GLN A 241 -6.03 -6.69 19.95
CA GLN A 241 -6.26 -7.61 18.84
C GLN A 241 -5.13 -7.49 17.80
N PRO A 242 -4.00 -8.18 18.00
CA PRO A 242 -2.96 -8.24 16.98
C PRO A 242 -3.57 -8.86 15.72
N GLN A 243 -3.62 -8.05 14.64
CA GLN A 243 -4.22 -8.42 13.36
C GLN A 243 -3.76 -9.82 12.93
N SER A 244 -4.70 -10.75 12.72
CA SER A 244 -4.44 -11.99 11.98
C SER A 244 -4.26 -11.65 10.49
N SER A 245 -3.09 -11.09 10.14
CA SER A 245 -2.73 -10.90 8.74
C SER A 245 -2.52 -12.27 8.11
N GLY A 246 -3.41 -12.60 7.18
CA GLY A 246 -3.36 -13.83 6.41
C GLY A 246 -2.09 -13.95 5.57
N ASN A 247 -1.60 -15.19 5.54
CA ASN A 247 -0.72 -15.81 4.55
C ASN A 247 0.80 -15.79 4.82
N GLY A 248 1.24 -16.73 5.65
CA GLY A 248 2.64 -17.10 5.83
C GLY A 248 2.81 -18.36 6.67
N LYS A 249 2.59 -19.53 6.04
CA LYS A 249 2.97 -20.90 6.44
C LYS A 249 3.51 -21.14 7.86
N LYS A 250 2.80 -22.03 8.57
CA LYS A 250 3.28 -22.86 9.68
C LYS A 250 4.75 -23.30 9.48
N GLY A 251 5.64 -22.80 10.33
CA GLY A 251 6.91 -23.41 10.66
C GLY A 251 6.87 -23.80 12.13
N GLY A 252 6.51 -25.06 12.41
CA GLY A 252 6.50 -25.57 13.77
C GLY A 252 7.93 -25.64 14.32
N ASN A 253 8.14 -25.13 15.53
CA ASN A 253 9.32 -25.48 16.29
C ASN A 253 8.91 -26.00 17.66
N ASN A 254 8.99 -27.33 17.77
CA ASN A 254 8.68 -28.13 18.92
C ASN A 254 9.74 -27.88 20.00
N ARG A 255 9.45 -27.01 20.98
CA ARG A 255 10.22 -26.98 22.25
C ARG A 255 9.80 -28.19 23.08
N ARG A 256 10.59 -29.26 23.00
CA ARG A 256 10.55 -30.41 23.92
C ARG A 256 10.87 -29.93 25.35
N LYS A 257 9.99 -30.21 26.31
CA LYS A 257 10.37 -30.42 27.72
C LYS A 257 10.37 -31.92 28.03
N PRO A 258 11.26 -32.41 28.91
CA PRO A 258 11.44 -33.84 29.17
C PRO A 258 10.59 -34.34 30.36
N SER A 259 10.66 -35.66 30.57
CA SER A 259 10.04 -36.50 31.62
C SER A 259 8.70 -37.12 31.20
N SER A 260 8.38 -38.39 31.47
CA SER A 260 8.98 -39.41 32.33
C SER A 260 8.58 -40.82 31.83
N LYS A 261 9.40 -41.81 32.18
CA LYS A 261 9.20 -43.24 31.92
C LYS A 261 7.86 -43.75 32.49
N ARG A 262 7.12 -44.54 31.70
CA ARG A 262 6.38 -45.69 32.24
C ARG A 262 6.18 -46.76 31.17
N ASN A 263 6.76 -47.94 31.45
CA ASN A 263 6.52 -49.20 30.76
C ASN A 263 5.03 -49.56 30.81
N ASN A 264 4.49 -50.12 29.72
CA ASN A 264 3.88 -51.43 29.85
C ASN A 264 3.83 -52.22 28.53
N ASN A 265 4.14 -53.51 28.68
CA ASN A 265 4.08 -54.58 27.68
C ASN A 265 2.67 -54.79 27.13
N GLY A 266 2.59 -55.39 25.94
CA GLY A 266 1.49 -56.32 25.66
C GLY A 266 1.02 -56.48 24.22
N ASN A 267 1.62 -57.46 23.53
CA ASN A 267 0.96 -58.45 22.68
C ASN A 267 0.27 -58.10 21.34
N ARG A 268 0.92 -58.62 20.28
CA ARG A 268 0.45 -59.66 19.33
C ARG A 268 -0.69 -59.39 18.34
N GLY A 269 -0.37 -59.72 17.08
CA GLY A 269 -1.29 -60.28 16.07
C GLY A 269 -1.19 -59.53 14.74
N ARG A 270 -0.41 -59.99 13.75
CA ARG A 270 -0.83 -60.87 12.61
C ARG A 270 -2.12 -60.38 11.94
N SER A 271 -2.29 -60.26 10.62
CA SER A 271 -1.48 -60.59 9.45
C SER A 271 -2.26 -60.18 8.17
N ARG A 272 -1.52 -59.76 7.14
CA ARG A 272 -1.62 -60.12 5.69
C ARG A 272 -2.92 -59.95 4.87
N ARG A 273 -2.64 -59.48 3.63
CA ARG A 273 -3.30 -59.71 2.32
C ARG A 273 -4.63 -58.97 2.09
N GLY A 274 -4.95 -58.42 0.91
CA GLY A 274 -4.35 -58.43 -0.42
C GLY A 274 -5.39 -58.01 -1.47
N GLY A 275 -4.96 -57.72 -2.70
CA GLY A 275 -5.81 -57.50 -3.91
C GLY A 275 -6.20 -56.03 -4.13
N ARG A 276 -5.74 -55.26 -5.14
CA ARG A 276 -5.77 -55.43 -6.62
C ARG A 276 -7.15 -55.73 -7.20
N ASN A 277 -7.70 -54.76 -7.92
CA ASN A 277 -8.20 -54.81 -9.30
C ASN A 277 -8.69 -53.39 -9.64
N ASP A 278 -8.03 -52.64 -10.53
CA ASP A 278 -8.08 -52.70 -11.99
C ASP A 278 -9.49 -52.56 -12.61
N SER A 279 -9.60 -51.46 -13.36
CA SER A 279 -10.00 -51.40 -14.76
C SER A 279 -11.34 -50.76 -15.15
N ASN A 280 -11.20 -50.02 -16.25
CA ASN A 280 -12.17 -49.71 -17.30
C ASN A 280 -13.21 -48.62 -17.05
N SER A 281 -13.60 -47.80 -18.02
CA SER A 281 -13.06 -47.34 -19.32
C SER A 281 -14.23 -46.61 -20.00
N ASN A 282 -13.89 -45.67 -20.87
CA ASN A 282 -14.60 -45.44 -22.15
C ASN A 282 -16.03 -44.88 -22.14
N ARG A 283 -16.17 -43.64 -22.67
CA ARG A 283 -16.72 -43.33 -24.03
C ARG A 283 -16.95 -41.81 -24.15
N ARG A 284 -16.26 -41.14 -25.08
CA ARG A 284 -16.67 -40.80 -26.47
C ARG A 284 -17.76 -39.71 -26.51
N SER A 285 -17.39 -38.49 -26.95
CA SER A 285 -17.55 -37.94 -28.31
C SER A 285 -18.97 -37.38 -28.52
N SER A 286 -19.26 -36.20 -29.09
CA SER A 286 -18.73 -35.57 -30.30
C SER A 286 -19.65 -34.41 -30.72
N ARG A 287 -19.10 -33.48 -31.52
CA ARG A 287 -19.78 -32.59 -32.53
C ARG A 287 -20.70 -31.51 -31.96
N GLY A 288 -20.84 -30.31 -32.50
CA GLY A 288 -20.47 -29.57 -33.72
C GLY A 288 -21.24 -28.23 -33.58
N GLY A 289 -21.01 -27.09 -34.22
CA GLY A 289 -20.33 -26.66 -35.43
C GLY A 289 -21.08 -25.39 -35.91
N ARG A 290 -20.38 -24.49 -36.61
CA ARG A 290 -20.91 -23.45 -37.55
C ARG A 290 -21.69 -22.26 -36.93
N SER A 291 -21.73 -21.04 -37.47
CA SER A 291 -21.02 -20.31 -38.55
C SER A 291 -21.62 -18.88 -38.64
N SER A 292 -20.78 -17.88 -38.94
CA SER A 292 -21.02 -16.69 -39.81
C SER A 292 -22.36 -15.90 -39.76
N SER A 293 -22.31 -14.57 -39.63
CA SER A 293 -22.58 -13.64 -40.77
C SER A 293 -22.51 -12.16 -40.38
N SER A 294 -22.02 -11.39 -41.37
CA SER A 294 -21.85 -9.96 -41.54
C SER A 294 -23.14 -9.11 -41.74
N ARG A 295 -23.08 -7.81 -41.43
CA ARG A 295 -23.68 -6.65 -42.16
C ARG A 295 -23.28 -5.35 -41.42
N SER A 296 -22.40 -4.49 -41.93
CA SER A 296 -22.56 -3.42 -42.93
C SER A 296 -23.69 -2.41 -42.64
N GLY A 297 -23.31 -1.16 -42.33
CA GLY A 297 -24.19 0.01 -42.29
C GLY A 297 -23.37 1.30 -42.35
N ARG A 298 -23.34 1.92 -43.54
CA ARG A 298 -22.70 3.19 -43.89
C ARG A 298 -23.48 4.38 -43.31
N GLY A 299 -22.76 5.43 -42.90
CA GLY A 299 -23.29 6.79 -42.72
C GLY A 299 -22.18 7.84 -42.69
N LYS A 300 -21.99 8.54 -43.83
CA LYS A 300 -21.21 9.80 -44.00
C LYS A 300 -21.86 10.90 -43.11
N ARG A 301 -21.25 12.01 -42.66
CA ARG A 301 -20.39 13.02 -43.32
C ARG A 301 -20.11 14.15 -42.29
N SER A 302 -18.92 14.77 -42.32
CA SER A 302 -18.60 16.23 -42.12
C SER A 302 -19.03 16.91 -40.78
N ASN A 303 -18.30 17.81 -40.10
CA ASN A 303 -17.23 18.74 -40.46
C ASN A 303 -16.55 19.29 -39.17
N ASN A 304 -15.26 19.61 -39.29
CA ASN A 304 -14.51 20.74 -38.70
C ASN A 304 -14.84 21.31 -37.30
N GLY A 305 -13.80 21.43 -36.47
CA GLY A 305 -13.80 22.34 -35.32
C GLY A 305 -12.57 22.20 -34.42
N ASN A 306 -11.53 23.00 -34.69
CA ASN A 306 -10.42 23.32 -33.81
C ASN A 306 -10.80 23.37 -32.32
N ASN A 307 -10.00 22.75 -31.45
CA ASN A 307 -9.43 23.50 -30.32
C ASN A 307 -8.22 22.79 -29.71
N ARG A 308 -7.06 23.40 -29.94
CA ARG A 308 -5.88 23.32 -29.07
C ARG A 308 -6.11 24.28 -27.90
N ARG A 309 -5.97 23.79 -26.67
CA ARG A 309 -5.33 24.48 -25.54
C ARG A 309 -5.08 23.46 -24.45
#